data_AF-A0A131Y8P1-F1
#
_entry.id   AF-A0A131Y8P1-F1
#
_cell.length_a   1.000
_cell.length_b   1.000
_cell.length_c   1.000
_cell.angle_alpha   90.00
_cell.angle_beta   90.00
_cell.angle_gamma   90.00
#
_symmetry.space_group_name_H-M   'P 1'
#
loop_
_entity.id
_entity.type
_entity.pdbx_description
1 polymer ?
#
loop_
_entity_poly.entity_id
_entity_poly.type
_entity_poly.pdbx_seq_one_letter_code
_entity_poly.pdbx_strand_id
1 'polypeptide(L)'
;AYTICFLLLNPNDSFPYDLFTLMGLHSLWKTRMIDRNADAPRTTKSNFIETVSHVRNVFDHVGERPDWYDLLNQCIHLPDF
;
A
#
# COMPACT_ATOMS: atom_id res chain seq x y z
N ALA A 1 -1.73 -14.10 -20.03
CA ALA A 1 -0.73 -13.86 -18.97
C ALA A 1 -1.01 -12.49 -18.38
N TYR A 2 -1.45 -12.40 -17.13
CA TYR A 2 -1.75 -11.13 -16.46
C TYR A 2 -0.60 -10.83 -15.51
N THR A 3 0.50 -10.28 -16.03
CA THR A 3 1.63 -9.84 -15.22
C THR A 3 1.35 -8.42 -14.75
N ILE A 4 1.72 -8.09 -13.51
CA ILE A 4 1.79 -6.70 -13.06
C ILE A 4 2.80 -6.00 -13.96
N CYS A 5 2.35 -5.04 -14.76
CA CYS A 5 3.25 -4.16 -15.50
C CYS A 5 3.87 -3.22 -14.48
N PHE A 6 5.14 -3.44 -14.13
CA PHE A 6 5.94 -2.40 -13.47
C PHE A 6 5.94 -1.18 -14.40
N LEU A 7 5.53 -0.01 -13.91
CA LEU A 7 5.79 1.22 -14.65
C LEU A 7 7.31 1.31 -14.80
N LEU A 8 7.77 1.58 -16.02
CA LEU A 8 9.18 1.74 -16.28
C LEU A 8 9.67 2.90 -15.41
N LEU A 9 10.49 2.61 -14.40
CA LEU A 9 11.09 3.65 -13.57
C LEU A 9 11.93 4.53 -14.50
N ASN A 10 11.49 5.76 -14.75
CA ASN A 10 12.40 6.72 -15.34
C ASN A 10 13.54 6.91 -14.33
N PRO A 11 14.80 7.01 -14.76
CA PRO A 11 15.92 7.23 -13.85
C PRO A 11 15.80 8.52 -13.01
N ASN A 12 14.85 9.41 -13.35
CA ASN A 12 14.52 10.63 -12.61
C ASN A 12 13.25 10.53 -11.74
N ASP A 13 12.52 9.40 -11.76
CA ASP A 13 11.35 9.24 -10.91
C ASP A 13 11.78 8.94 -9.46
N SER A 14 11.77 9.98 -8.64
CA SER A 14 12.06 9.88 -7.20
C SER A 14 10.90 9.24 -6.40
N PHE A 15 9.68 9.28 -6.95
CA PHE A 15 8.46 8.82 -6.25
C PHE A 15 7.95 7.45 -6.75
N PRO A 16 7.68 6.47 -5.86
CA PRO A 16 7.32 5.11 -6.25
C PRO A 16 5.80 4.95 -6.46
N TYR A 17 5.26 5.52 -7.54
CA TYR A 17 3.83 5.43 -7.85
C TYR A 17 3.27 4.00 -7.84
N ASP A 18 4.04 3.05 -8.35
CA ASP A 18 3.67 1.64 -8.39
C ASP A 18 3.43 1.07 -7.00
N LEU A 19 4.25 1.43 -6.02
CA LEU A 19 4.12 0.93 -4.65
C LEU A 19 2.79 1.34 -4.04
N PHE A 20 2.45 2.63 -4.11
CA PHE A 20 1.19 3.15 -3.58
C PHE A 20 -0.02 2.58 -4.33
N THR A 21 0.08 2.47 -5.66
CA THR A 21 -0.99 1.89 -6.50
C THR A 21 -1.22 0.42 -6.15
N LEU A 22 -0.15 -0.37 -5.99
CA LEU A 22 -0.22 -1.79 -5.63
C LEU A 22 -0.79 -1.99 -4.23
N MET A 23 -0.40 -1.17 -3.24
CA MET A 23 -0.99 -1.24 -1.89
C MET A 23 -2.49 -0.97 -1.92
N GLY A 24 -2.94 0.01 -2.70
CA GLY A 24 -4.36 0.31 -2.90
C GLY A 24 -5.11 -0.85 -3.56
N LEU A 25 -4.57 -1.36 -4.67
CA LEU A 25 -5.18 -2.47 -5.42
C LEU A 25 -5.24 -3.76 -4.60
N HIS A 26 -4.17 -4.09 -3.88
CA HIS A 26 -4.11 -5.23 -2.97
C HIS A 26 -5.17 -5.12 -1.87
N SER A 27 -5.41 -3.92 -1.35
CA SER A 27 -6.42 -3.70 -0.31
C SER A 27 -7.85 -3.86 -0.82
N LEU A 28 -8.12 -3.43 -2.06
CA LEU A 28 -9.39 -3.69 -2.75
C LEU A 28 -9.59 -5.19 -2.98
N TRP A 29 -8.56 -5.87 -3.49
CA TRP A 29 -8.60 -7.31 -3.69
C TRP A 29 -8.84 -8.06 -2.39
N LYS A 30 -8.10 -7.75 -1.32
CA LYS A 30 -8.25 -8.38 0.00
C LYS A 30 -9.67 -8.19 0.53
N THR A 31 -10.25 -6.99 0.39
CA THR A 31 -11.63 -6.72 0.82
C THR A 31 -12.65 -7.57 0.06
N ARG A 32 -12.49 -7.74 -1.26
CA ARG A 32 -13.37 -8.61 -2.06
C ARG A 32 -13.23 -10.09 -1.72
N MET A 33 -12.08 -10.50 -1.20
CA MET A 33 -11.81 -11.88 -0.81
C MET A 33 -12.36 -12.25 0.58
N ILE A 34 -12.78 -11.27 1.39
CA ILE A 34 -13.32 -11.50 2.75
C ILE A 34 -14.48 -12.50 2.72
N ASP A 35 -15.45 -12.28 1.83
CA ASP A 35 -16.62 -13.15 1.67
C ASP A 35 -16.23 -14.58 1.28
N ARG A 36 -15.27 -14.69 0.34
CA ARG A 36 -14.76 -15.99 -0.13
C ARG A 36 -14.01 -16.75 0.96
N ASN A 37 -13.32 -16.07 1.86
CA ASN A 37 -12.51 -16.67 2.92
C ASN A 37 -13.25 -16.83 4.25
N ALA A 38 -14.50 -16.33 4.34
CA ALA A 38 -15.24 -16.19 5.60
C ALA A 38 -14.46 -15.41 6.69
N ASP A 39 -13.67 -14.41 6.26
CA ASP A 39 -12.94 -13.52 7.17
C ASP A 39 -13.92 -12.53 7.84
N ALA A 40 -13.50 -11.95 8.98
CA ALA A 40 -14.27 -10.89 9.63
C ALA A 40 -14.43 -9.67 8.69
N PRO A 41 -15.61 -8.99 8.67
CA PRO A 41 -15.81 -7.82 7.83
C PRO A 41 -14.79 -6.72 8.14
N ARG A 42 -14.09 -6.26 7.09
CA ARG A 42 -13.11 -5.19 7.17
C ARG A 42 -13.30 -4.23 6.02
N THR A 43 -13.09 -2.93 6.27
CA THR A 43 -13.15 -1.92 5.22
C THR A 43 -11.87 -1.95 4.39
N THR A 44 -11.96 -1.57 3.11
CA THR A 44 -10.78 -1.38 2.26
C THR A 44 -9.76 -0.43 2.88
N LYS A 45 -10.24 0.65 3.51
CA LYS A 45 -9.39 1.57 4.27
C LYS A 45 -8.61 0.86 5.37
N SER A 46 -9.25 0.02 6.18
CA SER A 46 -8.55 -0.71 7.25
C SER A 46 -7.50 -1.69 6.71
N ASN A 47 -7.77 -2.36 5.58
CA ASN A 47 -6.82 -3.25 4.91
C ASN A 47 -5.65 -2.47 4.30
N PHE A 48 -5.92 -1.27 3.79
CA PHE A 48 -4.90 -0.37 3.26
C PHE A 48 -3.99 0.17 4.36
N ILE A 49 -4.55 0.70 5.46
CA ILE A 49 -3.77 1.20 6.59
C ILE A 49 -2.87 0.10 7.17
N GLU A 50 -3.38 -1.13 7.30
CA GLU A 50 -2.57 -2.27 7.74
C GLU A 50 -1.41 -2.55 6.78
N THR A 51 -1.67 -2.57 5.47
CA THR A 51 -0.64 -2.81 4.44
C THR A 51 0.43 -1.71 4.47
N VAL A 52 0.03 -0.44 4.52
CA VAL A 52 0.93 0.72 4.59
C VAL A 52 1.75 0.68 5.88
N SER A 53 1.12 0.37 7.02
CA SER A 53 1.81 0.25 8.31
C SER A 53 2.90 -0.83 8.25
N HIS A 54 2.62 -1.95 7.60
CA HIS A 54 3.61 -3.01 7.41
C HIS A 54 4.79 -2.54 6.56
N VAL A 55 4.53 -1.90 5.42
CA VAL A 55 5.58 -1.35 4.55
C VAL A 55 6.41 -0.30 5.29
N ARG A 56 5.78 0.61 6.03
CA ARG A 56 6.47 1.61 6.84
C ARG A 56 7.41 0.96 7.87
N ASN A 57 6.92 -0.07 8.57
CA ASN A 57 7.74 -0.79 9.56
C ASN A 57 8.96 -1.45 8.94
N VAL A 58 8.88 -1.92 7.68
CA VAL A 58 10.04 -2.44 6.94
C VAL A 58 11.08 -1.33 6.73
N PHE A 59 10.67 -0.15 6.25
CA PHE A 59 11.57 0.99 6.09
C PHE A 59 12.17 1.46 7.42
N ASP A 60 11.39 1.46 8.50
CA ASP A 60 11.90 1.77 9.84
C ASP A 60 12.98 0.79 10.32
N HIS A 61 12.85 -0.48 9.96
CA HIS A 61 13.85 -1.49 10.31
C HIS A 61 15.12 -1.39 9.47
N VAL A 62 14.99 -1.07 8.17
CA VAL A 62 16.12 -0.90 7.25
C VAL A 62 16.93 0.37 7.58
N GLY A 63 16.28 1.40 8.15
CA GLY A 63 16.92 2.63 8.61
C GLY A 63 17.14 3.68 7.52
N GLU A 64 16.95 3.33 6.24
CA GLU A 64 16.96 4.26 5.11
C GLU A 64 15.55 4.78 4.86
N ARG A 65 15.37 6.11 4.99
CA ARG A 65 14.07 6.77 4.78
C ARG A 65 14.12 7.59 3.49
N PRO A 66 13.39 7.18 2.44
CA PRO A 66 13.31 7.95 1.22
C PRO A 66 12.48 9.23 1.41
N ASP A 67 12.64 10.21 0.52
CA ASP A 67 12.00 11.53 0.61
C ASP A 67 10.46 11.48 0.72
N TRP A 68 9.86 10.43 0.17
CA TRP A 68 8.42 10.20 0.17
C TRP A 68 7.93 9.36 1.36
N TYR A 69 8.81 8.96 2.28
CA TYR A 69 8.47 8.14 3.45
C TYR A 69 7.32 8.75 4.28
N ASP A 70 7.28 10.08 4.42
CA ASP A 70 6.21 10.78 5.16
C ASP A 70 4.82 10.59 4.55
N LEU A 71 4.73 10.23 3.26
CA LEU A 71 3.46 9.88 2.63
C LEU A 71 2.89 8.57 3.19
N LEU A 72 3.74 7.62 3.62
CA LEU A 72 3.27 6.44 4.35
C LEU A 72 2.60 6.84 5.66
N ASN A 73 3.17 7.82 6.38
CA ASN A 73 2.57 8.35 7.60
C ASN A 73 1.22 9.04 7.32
N GLN A 74 1.12 9.82 6.25
CA GLN A 74 -0.15 10.43 5.85
C GLN A 74 -1.21 9.38 5.49
N CYS A 75 -0.81 8.33 4.77
CA CYS A 75 -1.71 7.22 4.40
C CYS A 75 -2.29 6.49 5.63
N ILE A 76 -1.53 6.35 6.72
CA ILE A 76 -2.01 5.72 7.95
C ILE A 76 -3.07 6.57 8.65
N HIS A 77 -2.99 7.89 8.53
CA HIS A 77 -3.91 8.85 9.17
C HIS A 77 -4.98 9.37 8.20
N LEU A 78 -5.31 8.64 7.14
CA LEU A 78 -6.36 9.03 6.21
C LEU A 78 -7.68 9.31 6.96
N PRO A 79 -8.41 10.39 6.61
CA PRO A 79 -9.69 10.69 7.22
C PRO A 79 -10.74 9.63 6.87
N ASP A 80 -11.77 9.50 7.69
CA ASP A 80 -12.97 8.75 7.30
C ASP A 80 -13.73 9.54 6.23
N PHE A 81 -14.31 8.84 5.25
CA PHE A 81 -15.06 9.40 4.13
C PHE A 81 -16.48 8.84 4.14
#